data_AF-A0A1I3FLN9-F1
#
_entry.id   AF-A0A1I3FLN9-F1
#
_cell.length_a   1.000
_cell.length_b   1.000
_cell.length_c   1.000
_cell.angle_alpha   90.00
_cell.angle_beta   90.00
_cell.angle_gamma   90.00
#
_symmetry.space_group_name_H-M   'P 1'
#
loop_
_entity.id
_entity.type
_entity.pdbx_description
1 polymer ?
#
loop_
_entity_poly.entity_id
_entity_poly.type
_entity_poly.pdbx_seq_one_letter_code
_entity_poly.pdbx_strand_id
1 'polypeptide(L)'
;MKTIEIDFTNIGDYEEFYEVLKSKIELPAHFGDNLDALADIISGELEMPLDIEFTNMSVDQLETFEELLETLEDVEFESDEFSFSYYLEQFEDLD
;
A
#
# COMPACT_ATOMS: atom_id res chain seq x y z
N MET A 1 -10.86 7.65 11.24
CA MET A 1 -9.75 7.69 10.27
C MET A 1 -8.64 6.84 10.82
N LYS A 2 -8.38 5.72 10.17
CA LYS A 2 -7.29 4.80 10.50
C LYS A 2 -6.17 5.06 9.50
N THR A 3 -4.94 5.21 9.96
CA THR A 3 -3.76 5.31 9.10
C THR A 3 -2.96 4.03 9.19
N ILE A 4 -2.51 3.51 8.05
CA ILE A 4 -1.77 2.27 7.91
C ILE A 4 -0.46 2.58 7.19
N GLU A 5 0.62 2.52 7.97
CA GLU A 5 1.97 2.75 7.47
C GLU A 5 2.66 1.42 7.11
N ILE A 6 3.16 1.34 5.88
CA ILE A 6 3.93 0.22 5.34
C ILE A 6 5.35 0.71 5.00
N ASP A 7 6.33 0.16 5.71
CA ASP A 7 7.75 0.46 5.51
C ASP A 7 8.34 -0.46 4.43
N PHE A 8 8.73 0.10 3.30
CA PHE A 8 9.26 -0.60 2.13
C PHE A 8 10.75 -0.96 2.23
N THR A 9 11.43 -0.64 3.34
CA THR A 9 12.87 -0.90 3.51
C THR A 9 13.25 -2.37 3.21
N ASN A 10 12.37 -3.34 3.51
CA ASN A 10 12.62 -4.76 3.31
C ASN A 10 11.57 -5.44 2.42
N ILE A 11 10.94 -4.71 1.50
CA ILE A 11 9.92 -5.25 0.59
C ILE A 11 10.46 -5.22 -0.84
N GLY A 12 10.90 -6.37 -1.35
CA GLY A 12 11.43 -6.52 -2.70
C GLY A 12 10.40 -6.99 -3.73
N ASP A 13 9.30 -7.61 -3.30
CA ASP A 13 8.27 -8.14 -4.20
C ASP A 13 6.85 -8.14 -3.59
N TYR A 14 5.88 -8.57 -4.40
CA TYR A 14 4.47 -8.62 -4.00
C TYR A 14 4.19 -9.63 -2.88
N GLU A 15 4.93 -10.74 -2.80
CA GLU A 15 4.73 -11.74 -1.75
C GLU A 15 5.06 -11.11 -0.39
N GLU A 16 6.22 -10.46 -0.29
CA GLU A 16 6.65 -9.73 0.91
C GLU A 16 5.69 -8.57 1.25
N PHE A 17 5.20 -7.84 0.24
CA PHE A 17 4.20 -6.79 0.44
C PHE A 17 2.92 -7.32 1.09
N TYR A 18 2.32 -8.40 0.54
CA TYR A 18 1.08 -8.95 1.09
C TYR A 18 1.26 -9.57 2.48
N GLU A 19 2.43 -10.15 2.77
CA GLU A 19 2.78 -10.60 4.12
C GLU A 19 2.79 -9.43 5.12
N VAL A 20 3.44 -8.32 4.77
CA VAL A 20 3.46 -7.12 5.60
C VAL A 20 2.06 -6.53 5.75
N LEU A 21 1.28 -6.44 4.68
CA LEU A 21 -0.10 -5.93 4.71
C LEU A 21 -0.98 -6.74 5.68
N LYS A 22 -0.95 -8.07 5.61
CA LYS A 22 -1.69 -8.97 6.51
C LYS A 22 -1.27 -8.83 7.98
N SER A 23 -0.04 -8.39 8.25
CA SER A 23 0.40 -8.13 9.62
C SER A 23 -0.17 -6.82 10.19
N LYS A 24 -0.56 -5.88 9.32
CA LYS A 24 -1.07 -4.55 9.68
C LYS A 24 -2.60 -4.48 9.70
N ILE A 25 -3.26 -5.33 8.89
CA ILE A 25 -4.71 -5.33 8.69
C ILE A 25 -5.25 -6.73 8.90
N GLU A 26 -6.34 -6.85 9.66
CA GLU A 26 -7.12 -8.09 9.68
C GLU A 26 -7.85 -8.22 8.33
N LEU A 27 -7.25 -9.00 7.42
CA LEU A 27 -7.83 -9.29 6.12
C LEU A 27 -8.82 -10.46 6.18
N PRO A 28 -9.84 -10.48 5.31
CA PRO A 28 -10.76 -11.61 5.21
C PRO A 28 -10.02 -12.91 4.83
N ALA A 29 -10.55 -14.05 5.27
CA ALA A 29 -9.98 -15.37 4.96
C ALA A 29 -9.95 -15.70 3.46
N HIS A 30 -10.74 -14.98 2.64
CA HIS A 30 -10.79 -15.10 1.19
C HIS A 30 -9.87 -14.14 0.44
N PHE A 31 -9.05 -13.34 1.13
CA PHE A 31 -8.12 -12.41 0.49
C PHE A 31 -7.15 -13.16 -0.42
N GLY A 32 -7.06 -12.72 -1.68
CA GLY A 32 -6.45 -13.48 -2.78
C GLY A 32 -4.99 -13.16 -3.11
N ASP A 33 -4.32 -12.34 -2.30
CA ASP A 33 -2.91 -11.91 -2.51
C ASP A 33 -2.63 -11.38 -3.92
N ASN A 34 -3.51 -10.51 -4.41
CA ASN A 34 -3.40 -9.86 -5.70
C ASN A 34 -4.07 -8.48 -5.68
N LEU A 35 -3.82 -7.67 -6.72
CA LEU A 35 -4.28 -6.29 -6.81
C LEU A 35 -5.80 -6.17 -6.89
N ASP A 36 -6.46 -7.04 -7.65
CA ASP A 36 -7.93 -7.07 -7.73
C ASP A 36 -8.54 -7.30 -6.34
N ALA A 37 -8.01 -8.27 -5.60
CA ALA A 37 -8.46 -8.56 -4.24
C ALA A 37 -8.18 -7.40 -3.28
N LEU A 38 -7.07 -6.68 -3.45
CA LEU A 38 -6.72 -5.49 -2.66
C LEU A 38 -7.70 -4.34 -2.89
N ALA A 39 -7.99 -4.03 -4.16
CA ALA A 39 -8.95 -3.00 -4.52
C ALA A 39 -10.36 -3.34 -3.98
N ASP A 40 -10.80 -4.59 -4.15
CA ASP A 40 -12.11 -5.06 -3.68
C ASP A 40 -12.29 -4.87 -2.16
N ILE A 41 -11.27 -5.22 -1.35
CA ILE A 41 -11.39 -5.10 0.11
C ILE A 41 -11.36 -3.64 0.56
N ILE A 42 -10.54 -2.78 -0.06
CA ILE A 42 -10.44 -1.36 0.32
C ILE A 42 -11.77 -0.66 0.01
N SER A 43 -12.36 -0.95 -1.14
CA SER A 43 -13.59 -0.30 -1.60
C SER A 43 -14.87 -0.83 -0.95
N GLY A 44 -14.83 -1.99 -0.30
CA GLY A 44 -16.06 -2.67 0.15
C GLY A 44 -16.06 -3.27 1.56
N GLU A 45 -14.91 -3.66 2.10
CA GLU A 45 -14.85 -4.46 3.33
C GLU A 45 -14.10 -3.78 4.48
N LEU A 46 -13.15 -2.89 4.21
CA LEU A 46 -12.37 -2.20 5.24
C LEU A 46 -13.16 -1.07 5.92
N GLU A 47 -12.79 -0.78 7.17
CA GLU A 47 -13.38 0.32 7.94
C GLU A 47 -12.87 1.68 7.45
N MET A 48 -13.81 2.57 7.13
CA MET A 48 -13.55 3.91 6.59
C MET A 48 -13.77 5.03 7.64
N PRO A 49 -13.13 6.20 7.49
CA PRO A 49 -12.13 6.54 6.46
C PRO A 49 -10.76 5.89 6.75
N LEU A 50 -10.05 5.55 5.67
CA LEU A 50 -8.80 4.82 5.67
C LEU A 50 -7.72 5.59 4.91
N ASP A 51 -6.52 5.61 5.46
CA ASP A 51 -5.35 6.23 4.89
C ASP A 51 -4.20 5.22 4.85
N ILE A 52 -3.57 5.04 3.69
CA ILE A 52 -2.43 4.14 3.49
C ILE A 52 -1.21 4.96 3.09
N GLU A 53 -0.12 4.78 3.82
CA GLU A 53 1.14 5.48 3.58
C GLU A 53 2.26 4.47 3.36
N PHE A 54 2.96 4.58 2.23
CA PHE A 54 4.19 3.83 1.96
C PHE A 54 5.41 4.68 2.30
N THR A 55 6.31 4.16 3.14
CA THR A 55 7.53 4.87 3.55
C THR A 55 8.79 4.13 3.12
N ASN A 56 9.88 4.87 2.95
CA ASN A 56 11.20 4.33 2.57
C ASN A 56 11.19 3.54 1.24
N MET A 57 10.39 3.99 0.26
CA MET A 57 10.43 3.40 -1.07
C MET A 57 11.72 3.79 -1.81
N SER A 58 12.38 2.83 -2.44
CA SER A 58 13.47 3.10 -3.36
C SER A 58 12.94 3.40 -4.77
N VAL A 59 13.78 4.00 -5.62
CA VAL A 59 13.42 4.27 -7.02
C VAL A 59 13.16 2.96 -7.78
N ASP A 60 13.94 1.90 -7.52
CA ASP A 60 13.75 0.59 -8.16
C ASP A 60 12.41 -0.07 -7.74
N GLN A 61 11.97 0.19 -6.50
CA GLN A 61 10.67 -0.28 -6.03
C GLN A 61 9.51 0.46 -6.70
N LEU A 62 9.66 1.73 -7.10
CA LEU A 62 8.62 2.41 -7.88
C LEU A 62 8.32 1.67 -9.18
N GLU A 63 9.36 1.22 -9.90
CA GLU A 63 9.18 0.43 -11.13
C GLU A 63 8.59 -0.96 -10.84
N THR A 64 9.01 -1.59 -9.74
CA THR A 64 8.55 -2.93 -9.36
C THR A 64 7.07 -2.94 -8.95
N PHE A 65 6.62 -1.88 -8.28
CA PHE A 65 5.29 -1.74 -7.72
C PHE A 65 4.40 -0.75 -8.49
N GLU A 66 4.76 -0.40 -9.73
CA GLU A 66 4.00 0.56 -10.56
C GLU A 66 2.50 0.23 -10.58
N GLU A 67 2.14 -1.02 -10.90
CA GLU A 67 0.73 -1.47 -10.94
C GLU A 67 0.02 -1.38 -9.57
N LEU A 68 0.74 -1.58 -8.46
CA LEU A 68 0.19 -1.41 -7.11
C LEU A 68 -0.11 0.06 -6.80
N LEU A 69 0.84 0.94 -7.12
CA LEU A 69 0.67 2.38 -6.92
C LEU A 69 -0.52 2.89 -7.74
N GLU A 70 -0.59 2.54 -9.02
CA GLU A 70 -1.72 2.87 -9.89
C GLU A 70 -3.06 2.34 -9.34
N THR A 71 -3.09 1.09 -8.86
CA THR A 71 -4.30 0.51 -8.27
C THR A 71 -4.79 1.30 -7.06
N LEU A 72 -3.88 1.75 -6.18
CA LEU A 72 -4.26 2.52 -4.99
C LEU A 72 -4.67 3.95 -5.34
N GLU A 73 -4.01 4.58 -6.32
CA GLU A 73 -4.40 5.88 -6.84
C GLU A 73 -5.79 5.84 -7.50
N ASP A 74 -6.11 4.78 -8.25
CA ASP A 74 -7.43 4.58 -8.85
C ASP A 74 -8.51 4.43 -7.76
N VAL A 75 -8.24 3.66 -6.70
CA VAL A 75 -9.17 3.52 -5.57
C VAL A 75 -9.37 4.84 -4.82
N GLU A 76 -8.31 5.65 -4.65
CA GLU A 76 -8.41 7.00 -4.06
C GLU A 76 -9.26 7.92 -4.93
N PHE A 77 -9.10 7.86 -6.24
CA PHE A 77 -9.90 8.64 -7.17
C PHE A 77 -11.41 8.31 -7.11
N GLU A 78 -11.74 7.03 -6.85
CA GLU A 78 -13.13 6.57 -6.75
C GLU A 78 -13.78 6.80 -5.37
N SER A 79 -13.00 7.12 -4.33
CA SER A 79 -13.48 7.18 -2.94
C SER A 79 -12.92 8.37 -2.15
N ASP A 80 -13.79 9.30 -1.77
CA ASP A 80 -13.43 10.44 -0.90
C ASP A 80 -13.08 10.02 0.55
N GLU A 81 -13.31 8.76 0.93
CA GLU A 81 -13.02 8.22 2.27
C GLU A 81 -11.72 7.39 2.31
N PHE A 82 -11.07 7.19 1.17
CA PHE A 82 -9.75 6.57 1.05
C PHE A 82 -8.70 7.63 0.69
N SER A 83 -7.52 7.55 1.29
CA SER A 83 -6.35 8.32 0.85
C SER A 83 -5.11 7.45 0.73
N PHE A 84 -4.26 7.76 -0.25
CA PHE A 84 -3.02 7.07 -0.50
C PHE A 84 -1.86 8.05 -0.69
N SER A 85 -0.72 7.73 -0.09
CA SER A 85 0.52 8.45 -0.35
C SER A 85 1.74 7.56 -0.25
N TYR A 86 2.82 7.94 -0.91
CA TYR A 86 4.10 7.25 -0.81
C TYR A 86 5.27 8.24 -0.72
N TYR A 87 6.31 7.82 -0.01
CA TYR A 87 7.50 8.62 0.26
C TYR A 87 8.76 7.81 -0.06
N LEU A 88 9.67 8.45 -0.79
CA LEU A 88 10.96 7.86 -1.11
C LEU A 88 11.89 7.86 0.10
N GLU A 89 12.79 6.89 0.14
CA GLU A 89 13.92 6.91 1.07
C GLU A 89 14.71 8.22 0.90
N GLN A 90 15.07 8.84 2.03
CA GLN A 90 15.88 10.04 2.02
C GLN A 90 17.35 9.63 2.12
N PHE A 91 18.11 9.90 1.07
CA PHE A 91 19.57 9.89 1.17
C PHE A 91 19.98 11.16 1.91
N GLU A 92 20.49 11.03 3.14
CA GLU A 92 21.28 12.10 3.72
C GLU A 92 22.52 12.27 2.82
N ASP A 93 22.58 13.38 2.08
CA ASP A 93 23.81 13.80 1.43
C ASP A 93 24.89 13.90 2.51
N LEU A 94 25.78 12.90 2.57
CA LEU A 94 26.93 12.92 3.46
C LEU A 94 27.91 13.98 2.94
N ASP A 95 27.83 15.19 3.52
CA ASP A 95 28.78 16.31 3.35
C ASP A 95 30.23 15.92 3.71
#